data_AF-A0AAG5DSK6-F1
#
_entry.id   AF-A0AAG5DSK6-F1
#
_cell.length_a   1.000
_cell.length_b   1.000
_cell.length_c   1.000
_cell.angle_alpha   90.00
_cell.angle_beta   90.00
_cell.angle_gamma   90.00
#
_symmetry.space_group_name_H-M   'P 1'
#
loop_
_entity.id
_entity.type
_entity.pdbx_description
1 polymer ?
#
loop_
_entity_poly.entity_id
_entity_poly.type
_entity_poly.pdbx_seq_one_letter_code
_entity_poly.pdbx_strand_id
1 'polypeptide(L)'
;MACMKLKQLEQCLQTVDDFSNPKVKHEQYMTPSHIASHLLYTIQTQHGDLEQKLVLDLGSGSGMLSLGAALLGADYVIGVEIDPDAIENFRSNCEEFEVENVDCVQADVLRLGETYGQRTFDTVLLNPPFGTKQNSGIDMAFLRVALDLSRGAVYSLHKTSTR
;
A
#
# COMPACT_ATOMS: atom_id res chain seq x y z
N MET A 1 -18.75 4.43 -9.58
CA MET A 1 -19.09 4.98 -8.26
C MET A 1 -18.40 4.08 -7.23
N ALA A 2 -17.96 4.61 -6.09
CA ALA A 2 -17.39 3.75 -5.04
C ALA A 2 -18.50 2.95 -4.32
N CYS A 3 -18.20 1.72 -3.90
CA CYS A 3 -19.10 0.87 -3.12
C CYS A 3 -19.36 1.39 -1.68
N MET A 4 -18.51 2.30 -1.21
CA MET A 4 -18.54 2.91 0.13
C MET A 4 -18.36 4.43 0.01
N LYS A 5 -18.93 5.22 0.94
CA LYS A 5 -18.68 6.68 1.00
C LYS A 5 -17.33 6.98 1.66
N LEU A 6 -16.68 8.08 1.24
CA LEU A 6 -15.39 8.53 1.79
C LEU A 6 -15.33 8.56 3.32
N LYS A 7 -16.36 9.11 3.97
CA LYS A 7 -16.41 9.19 5.45
C LYS A 7 -16.48 7.81 6.11
N GLN A 8 -17.19 6.86 5.50
CA GLN A 8 -17.27 5.50 6.02
C GLN A 8 -15.93 4.78 5.86
N LEU A 9 -15.27 4.97 4.70
CA LEU A 9 -13.93 4.44 4.46
C LEU A 9 -12.93 4.97 5.50
N GLU A 10 -12.92 6.29 5.74
CA GLU A 10 -12.03 6.87 6.76
C GLU A 10 -12.33 6.32 8.16
N GLN A 11 -13.60 6.14 8.53
CA GLN A 11 -14.00 5.57 9.82
C GLN A 11 -13.51 4.12 9.99
N CYS A 12 -13.61 3.30 8.95
CA CYS A 12 -13.03 1.96 8.96
C CYS A 12 -11.51 2.04 9.09
N LEU A 13 -10.84 2.87 8.28
CA LEU A 13 -9.38 2.98 8.31
C LEU A 13 -8.82 3.56 9.63
N GLN A 14 -9.63 4.25 10.44
CA GLN A 14 -9.22 4.71 11.78
C GLN A 14 -9.04 3.57 12.79
N THR A 15 -9.58 2.38 12.53
CA THR A 15 -9.46 1.22 13.42
C THR A 15 -8.35 0.26 13.00
N VAL A 16 -7.55 0.60 11.99
CA VAL A 16 -6.37 -0.18 11.61
C VAL A 16 -5.29 0.02 12.67
N ASP A 17 -4.78 -1.07 13.23
CA ASP A 17 -3.71 -1.02 14.20
C ASP A 17 -2.37 -0.65 13.55
N ASP A 18 -1.60 0.16 14.27
CA ASP A 18 -0.28 0.66 13.85
C ASP A 18 0.82 -0.38 14.15
N PHE A 19 2.08 -0.03 13.86
CA PHE A 19 3.23 -0.86 14.19
C PHE A 19 3.38 -1.03 15.71
N SER A 20 3.47 -2.29 16.16
CA SER A 20 3.79 -2.62 17.56
C SER A 20 5.20 -2.15 17.97
N ASN A 21 6.17 -2.20 17.07
CA ASN A 21 7.55 -1.75 17.30
C ASN A 21 8.18 -1.14 16.02
N PRO A 22 7.90 0.15 15.73
CA PRO A 22 8.32 0.77 14.47
C PRO A 22 9.84 0.90 14.34
N LYS A 23 10.38 0.43 13.22
CA LYS A 23 11.81 0.45 12.87
C LYS A 23 12.16 1.72 12.12
N VAL A 24 12.81 2.66 12.82
CA VAL A 24 13.27 3.94 12.25
C VAL A 24 14.13 3.76 10.99
N LYS A 25 14.96 2.72 10.92
CA LYS A 25 15.81 2.41 9.76
C LYS A 25 15.03 2.11 8.46
N HIS A 26 13.77 1.71 8.59
CA HIS A 26 12.89 1.43 7.45
C HIS A 26 11.88 2.57 7.22
N GLU A 27 12.00 3.68 7.96
CA GLU A 27 11.04 4.79 7.93
C GLU A 27 9.60 4.32 8.17
N GLN A 28 9.39 3.36 9.10
CA GLN A 28 8.06 2.84 9.43
C GLN A 28 7.21 3.88 10.15
N TYR A 29 6.15 4.32 9.47
CA TYR A 29 5.01 5.06 10.00
C TYR A 29 3.77 4.64 9.21
N MET A 30 2.63 4.53 9.88
CA MET A 30 1.40 4.21 9.18
C MET A 30 0.93 5.42 8.36
N THR A 31 0.48 5.18 7.13
CA THR A 31 -0.20 6.21 6.33
C THR A 31 -1.40 6.72 7.13
N PRO A 32 -1.54 8.03 7.42
CA PRO A 32 -2.68 8.51 8.20
C PRO A 32 -4.00 8.17 7.50
N SER A 33 -5.00 7.69 8.25
CA SER A 33 -6.28 7.22 7.71
C SER A 33 -6.99 8.24 6.82
N HIS A 34 -6.91 9.53 7.18
CA HIS A 34 -7.44 10.64 6.36
C HIS A 34 -6.73 10.76 5.00
N ILE A 35 -5.41 10.58 4.96
CA ILE A 35 -4.63 10.62 3.71
C ILE A 35 -4.94 9.37 2.88
N ALA A 36 -4.97 8.19 3.51
CA ALA A 36 -5.28 6.92 2.86
C ALA A 36 -6.70 6.92 2.26
N SER A 37 -7.70 7.34 3.03
CA SER A 37 -9.10 7.38 2.58
C SER A 37 -9.28 8.31 1.39
N HIS A 38 -8.71 9.51 1.43
CA HIS A 38 -8.79 10.47 0.33
C HIS A 38 -8.04 10.00 -0.93
N LEU A 39 -6.86 9.39 -0.76
CA LEU A 39 -6.09 8.82 -1.87
C LEU A 39 -6.91 7.72 -2.55
N LEU A 40 -7.29 6.69 -1.81
CA LEU A 40 -7.97 5.51 -2.34
C LEU A 40 -9.35 5.84 -2.90
N TYR A 41 -10.10 6.72 -2.23
CA TYR A 41 -11.40 7.17 -2.73
C TYR A 41 -11.26 7.97 -4.03
N THR A 42 -10.22 8.80 -4.16
CA THR A 42 -9.91 9.50 -5.41
C THR A 42 -9.58 8.52 -6.52
N ILE A 43 -8.71 7.53 -6.25
CA ILE A 43 -8.37 6.46 -7.20
C ILE A 43 -9.64 5.78 -7.71
N GLN A 44 -10.52 5.32 -6.82
CA GLN A 44 -11.72 4.61 -7.23
C GLN A 44 -12.75 5.51 -7.92
N THR A 45 -13.00 6.71 -7.40
CA THR A 45 -14.10 7.55 -7.92
C THR A 45 -13.76 8.33 -9.18
N GLN A 46 -12.49 8.66 -9.40
CA GLN A 46 -12.05 9.42 -10.57
C GLN A 46 -11.44 8.54 -11.66
N HIS A 47 -10.81 7.42 -11.29
CA HIS A 47 -10.07 6.58 -12.24
C HIS A 47 -10.64 5.16 -12.37
N GLY A 48 -11.32 4.63 -11.36
CA GLY A 48 -11.86 3.27 -11.39
C GLY A 48 -10.77 2.19 -11.33
N ASP A 49 -9.65 2.52 -10.69
CA ASP A 49 -8.44 1.70 -10.66
C ASP A 49 -8.32 0.83 -9.39
N LEU A 50 -9.41 0.61 -8.64
CA LEU A 50 -9.43 -0.34 -7.51
C LEU A 50 -10.46 -1.45 -7.70
N GLU A 51 -11.73 -1.12 -7.95
CA GLU A 51 -12.79 -2.13 -8.05
C GLU A 51 -12.50 -3.17 -9.15
N GLN A 52 -12.59 -4.45 -8.78
CA GLN A 52 -12.30 -5.61 -9.64
C GLN A 52 -10.86 -5.61 -10.21
N LYS A 53 -9.91 -4.96 -9.52
CA LYS A 53 -8.50 -4.91 -9.91
C LYS A 53 -7.64 -5.83 -9.06
N LEU A 54 -6.58 -6.37 -9.67
CA LEU A 54 -5.46 -6.96 -8.95
C LEU A 54 -4.51 -5.84 -8.52
N VAL A 55 -4.45 -5.58 -7.21
CA VAL A 55 -3.72 -4.45 -6.62
C VAL A 55 -2.45 -4.94 -5.91
N LEU A 56 -1.35 -4.20 -6.10
CA LEU A 56 -0.10 -4.40 -5.36
C LEU A 56 0.14 -3.21 -4.43
N ASP A 57 0.50 -3.46 -3.18
CA ASP A 57 0.87 -2.44 -2.20
C ASP A 57 2.35 -2.63 -1.81
N LEU A 58 3.22 -1.73 -2.26
CA LEU A 58 4.67 -1.84 -2.06
C LEU A 58 5.12 -1.10 -0.80
N GLY A 59 5.72 -1.84 0.14
CA GLY A 59 6.03 -1.31 1.48
C GLY A 59 4.75 -1.19 2.29
N SER A 60 3.95 -2.25 2.32
CA SER A 60 2.57 -2.20 2.81
C SER A 60 2.44 -1.93 4.31
N GLY A 61 3.51 -2.09 5.09
CA GLY A 61 3.49 -1.85 6.53
C GLY A 61 2.42 -2.69 7.23
N SER A 62 1.61 -2.06 8.08
CA SER A 62 0.47 -2.71 8.77
C SER A 62 -0.78 -2.89 7.88
N GLY A 63 -0.74 -2.51 6.60
CA GLY A 63 -1.80 -2.81 5.63
C GLY A 63 -2.83 -1.71 5.40
N MET A 64 -2.61 -0.48 5.88
CA MET A 64 -3.55 0.65 5.73
C MET A 64 -4.05 0.86 4.28
N LEU A 65 -3.16 0.86 3.29
CA LEU A 65 -3.56 1.02 1.89
C LEU A 65 -4.18 -0.25 1.33
N SER A 66 -3.64 -1.41 1.69
CA SER A 66 -4.13 -2.73 1.29
C SER A 66 -5.59 -2.96 1.71
N LEU A 67 -5.90 -2.74 2.99
CA LEU A 67 -7.25 -2.86 3.54
C LEU A 67 -8.21 -1.87 2.89
N GLY A 68 -7.79 -0.61 2.74
CA GLY A 68 -8.64 0.39 2.11
C GLY A 68 -8.95 0.08 0.64
N ALA A 69 -8.00 -0.51 -0.10
CA ALA A 69 -8.23 -0.98 -1.46
C ALA A 69 -9.25 -2.14 -1.50
N ALA A 70 -9.12 -3.12 -0.59
CA ALA A 70 -10.06 -4.22 -0.46
C ALA A 70 -11.48 -3.74 -0.10
N LEU A 71 -11.61 -2.83 0.87
CA LEU A 71 -12.89 -2.21 1.25
C LEU A 71 -13.56 -1.43 0.10
N LEU A 72 -12.78 -0.98 -0.89
CA LEU A 72 -13.26 -0.31 -2.09
C LEU A 72 -13.53 -1.27 -3.27
N GLY A 73 -13.46 -2.58 -3.03
CA GLY A 73 -13.87 -3.61 -3.99
C GLY A 73 -12.74 -4.12 -4.89
N ALA A 74 -11.47 -3.94 -4.51
CA ALA A 74 -10.38 -4.65 -5.18
C ALA A 74 -10.67 -6.16 -5.23
N ASP A 75 -10.34 -6.80 -6.35
CA ASP A 75 -10.57 -8.24 -6.52
C ASP A 75 -9.64 -9.02 -5.60
N TYR A 76 -8.36 -8.64 -5.62
CA TYR A 76 -7.34 -9.18 -4.75
C TYR A 76 -6.22 -8.16 -4.53
N VAL A 77 -5.70 -8.11 -3.30
CA VAL A 77 -4.62 -7.20 -2.92
C VAL A 77 -3.43 -7.99 -2.40
N ILE A 78 -2.25 -7.70 -2.93
CA ILE A 78 -0.98 -8.26 -2.44
C ILE A 78 -0.16 -7.13 -1.82
N GLY A 79 0.07 -7.19 -0.52
CA GLY A 79 1.06 -6.38 0.18
C GLY A 79 2.46 -6.99 0.05
N VAL A 80 3.47 -6.14 -0.13
CA VAL A 80 4.88 -6.52 -0.03
C VAL A 80 5.54 -5.74 1.09
N GLU A 81 6.10 -6.46 2.06
CA GLU A 81 6.76 -5.88 3.23
C GLU A 81 8.06 -6.63 3.53
N ILE A 82 9.10 -5.92 3.93
CA ILE A 82 10.41 -6.52 4.24
C ILE A 82 10.48 -7.02 5.68
N ASP A 83 9.72 -6.36 6.57
CA ASP A 83 9.79 -6.54 8.00
C ASP A 83 8.75 -7.54 8.54
N PRO A 84 9.17 -8.68 9.13
CA PRO A 84 8.23 -9.69 9.60
C PRO A 84 7.29 -9.17 10.69
N ASP A 85 7.74 -8.30 11.59
CA ASP A 85 6.89 -7.74 12.66
C ASP A 85 5.75 -6.88 12.08
N ALA A 86 6.01 -6.17 10.97
CA ALA A 86 4.99 -5.40 10.27
C ALA A 86 3.96 -6.32 9.58
N ILE A 87 4.41 -7.46 9.04
CA ILE A 87 3.55 -8.48 8.44
C ILE A 87 2.64 -9.13 9.49
N GLU A 88 3.11 -9.32 10.71
CA GLU A 88 2.27 -9.80 11.81
C GLU A 88 1.13 -8.81 12.09
N ASN A 89 1.42 -7.51 12.23
CA ASN A 89 0.39 -6.48 12.39
C ASN A 89 -0.57 -6.45 11.18
N PHE A 90 -0.04 -6.56 9.95
CA PHE A 90 -0.84 -6.64 8.73
C PHE A 90 -1.84 -7.78 8.77
N ARG A 91 -1.40 -8.99 9.16
CA ARG A 91 -2.25 -10.18 9.21
C ARG A 91 -3.33 -10.05 10.28
N SER A 92 -2.97 -9.57 11.48
CA SER A 92 -3.96 -9.29 12.53
C SER A 92 -5.01 -8.28 12.07
N ASN A 93 -4.58 -7.20 11.39
CA ASN A 93 -5.51 -6.24 10.79
C ASN A 93 -6.42 -6.88 9.72
N CYS A 94 -5.93 -7.80 8.90
CA CYS A 94 -6.77 -8.52 7.93
C CYS A 94 -7.80 -9.42 8.60
N GLU A 95 -7.41 -10.11 9.68
CA GLU A 95 -8.31 -10.93 10.50
C GLU A 95 -9.41 -10.08 11.15
N GLU A 96 -9.06 -8.93 11.74
CA GLU A 96 -10.02 -8.03 12.39
C GLU A 96 -11.03 -7.40 11.42
N PHE A 97 -10.60 -7.12 10.19
CA PHE A 97 -11.46 -6.58 9.13
C PHE A 97 -12.24 -7.67 8.39
N GLU A 98 -12.00 -8.95 8.70
CA GLU A 98 -12.60 -10.11 8.05
C GLU A 98 -12.43 -10.06 6.51
N VAL A 99 -11.25 -9.63 6.03
CA VAL A 99 -10.94 -9.56 4.59
C VAL A 99 -10.18 -10.81 4.15
N GLU A 100 -10.75 -11.54 3.20
CA GLU A 100 -10.18 -12.81 2.70
C GLU A 100 -9.37 -12.65 1.42
N ASN A 101 -9.49 -11.49 0.75
CA ASN A 101 -8.85 -11.23 -0.55
C ASN A 101 -7.63 -10.31 -0.44
N VAL A 102 -6.98 -10.31 0.72
CA VAL A 102 -5.77 -9.54 1.01
C VAL A 102 -4.70 -10.47 1.55
N ASP A 103 -3.55 -10.51 0.89
CA ASP A 103 -2.40 -11.29 1.32
C ASP A 103 -1.15 -10.41 1.44
N CYS A 104 -0.21 -10.84 2.29
CA CYS A 104 1.07 -10.14 2.46
C CYS A 104 2.26 -11.09 2.28
N VAL A 105 3.18 -10.69 1.41
CA VAL A 105 4.39 -11.44 1.07
C VAL A 105 5.59 -10.74 1.68
N GLN A 106 6.42 -11.52 2.39
CA GLN A 106 7.69 -11.03 2.89
C GLN A 106 8.72 -10.97 1.76
N ALA A 107 9.09 -9.78 1.31
CA ALA A 107 10.11 -9.61 0.28
C ALA A 107 10.76 -8.21 0.31
N ASP A 108 11.95 -8.14 -0.30
CA ASP A 108 12.59 -6.87 -0.64
C ASP A 108 12.00 -6.36 -1.96
N VAL A 109 11.28 -5.23 -1.90
CA VAL A 109 10.65 -4.58 -3.07
C VAL A 109 11.66 -4.40 -4.21
N LEU A 110 12.91 -4.04 -3.89
CA LEU A 110 13.94 -3.77 -4.90
C LEU A 110 14.36 -5.01 -5.70
N ARG A 111 14.03 -6.22 -5.21
CA ARG A 111 14.36 -7.49 -5.87
C ARG A 111 13.18 -8.10 -6.64
N LEU A 112 12.00 -7.50 -6.56
CA LEU A 112 10.80 -8.03 -7.23
C LEU A 112 10.92 -8.02 -8.75
N GLY A 113 11.55 -6.98 -9.31
CA GLY A 113 11.71 -6.84 -10.77
C GLY A 113 12.53 -7.95 -11.43
N GLU A 114 13.38 -8.64 -10.66
CA GLU A 114 14.16 -9.80 -11.13
C GLU A 114 13.35 -11.12 -11.06
N THR A 115 12.29 -11.15 -10.25
CA THR A 115 11.58 -12.38 -9.87
C THR A 115 10.24 -12.54 -10.56
N TYR A 116 9.50 -11.44 -10.78
CA TYR A 116 8.15 -11.48 -11.34
C TYR A 116 8.11 -10.99 -12.79
N GLY A 117 7.16 -11.54 -13.55
CA GLY A 117 6.86 -11.06 -14.90
C GLY A 117 6.46 -9.58 -14.89
N GLN A 118 6.95 -8.82 -15.87
CA GLN A 118 6.57 -7.42 -16.05
C GLN A 118 5.06 -7.29 -16.22
N ARG A 119 4.49 -6.16 -15.76
CA ARG A 119 3.08 -5.77 -16.02
C ARG A 119 2.05 -6.80 -15.53
N THR A 120 2.21 -7.29 -14.30
CA THR A 120 1.31 -8.28 -13.69
C THR A 120 0.08 -7.64 -13.03
N PHE A 121 0.27 -6.50 -12.35
CA PHE A 121 -0.77 -5.88 -11.51
C PHE A 121 -1.49 -4.76 -12.25
N ASP A 122 -2.80 -4.65 -12.07
CA ASP A 122 -3.60 -3.55 -12.65
C ASP A 122 -3.18 -2.20 -12.07
N THR A 123 -3.03 -2.17 -10.75
CA THR A 123 -2.78 -0.96 -9.98
C THR A 123 -1.71 -1.24 -8.94
N VAL A 124 -0.74 -0.33 -8.81
CA VAL A 124 0.28 -0.39 -7.75
C VAL A 124 0.15 0.85 -6.86
N LEU A 125 0.06 0.62 -5.56
CA LEU A 125 -0.01 1.62 -4.50
C LEU A 125 1.31 1.66 -3.74
N LEU A 126 1.75 2.84 -3.33
CA LEU A 126 2.91 2.97 -2.45
C LEU A 126 2.89 4.28 -1.65
N ASN A 127 3.22 4.17 -0.37
CA ASN A 127 3.73 5.26 0.46
C ASN A 127 5.17 4.88 0.84
N PRO A 128 6.14 5.04 -0.09
CA PRO A 128 7.48 4.50 0.08
C PRO A 128 8.25 5.24 1.20
N PRO A 129 9.31 4.62 1.75
CA PRO A 129 10.29 5.35 2.54
C PRO A 129 10.85 6.53 1.73
N PHE A 130 11.06 7.69 2.36
CA PHE A 130 11.42 8.91 1.63
C PHE A 130 12.92 9.14 1.46
N GLY A 131 13.77 8.25 1.97
CA GLY A 131 15.21 8.39 1.84
C GLY A 131 15.83 9.35 2.85
N THR A 132 15.15 9.63 3.96
CA THR A 132 15.61 10.61 4.97
C THR A 132 16.68 10.08 5.92
N LYS A 133 17.02 8.79 5.83
CA LYS A 133 17.90 8.07 6.77
C LYS A 133 19.02 7.33 6.03
N GLN A 134 19.86 8.08 5.30
CA GLN A 134 21.05 7.58 4.57
C GLN A 134 20.74 6.59 3.42
N ASN A 135 19.51 6.63 2.93
CA ASN A 135 18.93 5.80 1.87
C ASN A 135 18.31 6.68 0.77
N SER A 136 18.99 7.78 0.43
CA SER A 136 18.50 8.77 -0.55
C SER A 136 18.12 8.10 -1.89
N GLY A 137 16.93 8.43 -2.41
CA GLY A 137 16.41 7.90 -3.67
C GLY A 137 15.70 6.55 -3.57
N ILE A 138 15.50 6.00 -2.37
CA ILE A 138 14.75 4.74 -2.17
C ILE A 138 13.29 4.86 -2.65
N ASP A 139 12.65 6.02 -2.51
CA ASP A 139 11.31 6.30 -3.02
C ASP A 139 11.24 6.17 -4.54
N MET A 140 12.26 6.67 -5.24
CA MET A 140 12.39 6.55 -6.69
C MET A 140 12.71 5.12 -7.12
N ALA A 141 13.45 4.37 -6.31
CA ALA A 141 13.71 2.95 -6.56
C ALA A 141 12.41 2.11 -6.43
N PHE A 142 11.60 2.39 -5.39
CA PHE A 142 10.26 1.81 -5.25
C PHE A 142 9.36 2.17 -6.44
N LEU A 143 9.34 3.44 -6.84
CA LEU A 143 8.57 3.89 -7.98
C LEU A 143 8.98 3.18 -9.29
N ARG A 144 10.28 2.93 -9.48
CA ARG A 144 10.77 2.18 -10.65
C ARG A 144 10.20 0.77 -10.68
N VAL A 145 10.27 0.06 -9.56
CA VAL A 145 9.69 -1.30 -9.42
C VAL A 145 8.18 -1.26 -9.66
N ALA A 146 7.47 -0.27 -9.10
CA ALA A 146 6.04 -0.11 -9.29
C ALA A 146 5.66 0.04 -10.77
N LEU A 147 6.42 0.86 -11.52
CA LEU A 147 6.21 1.07 -12.95
C LEU A 147 6.50 -0.19 -13.78
N ASP A 148 7.49 -0.98 -13.38
CA ASP A 148 7.84 -2.22 -14.08
C ASP A 148 6.81 -3.34 -13.82
N LEU A 149 6.17 -3.35 -12.64
CA LEU A 149 5.15 -4.33 -12.24
C LEU A 149 3.72 -3.96 -12.62
N SER A 150 3.42 -2.67 -12.78
CA SER A 150 2.08 -2.19 -13.17
C SER A 150 1.82 -2.33 -14.67
N ARG A 151 0.62 -2.80 -15.02
CA ARG A 151 0.10 -2.76 -16.40
C ARG A 151 -0.82 -1.57 -16.66
N GLY A 152 -1.33 -0.94 -15.60
CA GLY A 152 -2.26 0.19 -15.66
C GLY A 152 -1.68 1.43 -14.98
N ALA A 153 -2.00 1.60 -13.70
CA ALA A 153 -1.69 2.80 -12.95
C ALA A 153 -0.72 2.55 -11.78
N VAL A 154 -0.01 3.61 -11.39
CA VAL A 154 0.82 3.66 -10.19
C VAL A 154 0.45 4.91 -9.40
N TYR A 155 0.13 4.74 -8.13
CA TYR A 155 -0.20 5.83 -7.20
C TYR A 155 0.82 5.85 -6.06
N SER A 156 1.59 6.93 -5.99
CA SER A 156 2.69 7.07 -5.04
C SER A 156 2.65 8.39 -4.29
N LEU A 157 2.98 8.36 -3.00
CA LEU A 157 3.19 9.56 -2.19
C LEU A 157 4.69 9.91 -2.20
N HIS A 158 5.03 11.14 -2.59
CA HIS A 158 6.41 11.65 -2.57
C HIS A 158 6.48 13.00 -1.84
N LYS A 159 7.58 13.25 -1.14
CA LYS A 159 7.84 14.56 -0.54
C LYS A 159 8.15 15.59 -1.62
N THR A 160 7.47 16.74 -1.57
CA THR A 160 7.63 17.82 -2.56
C THR A 160 9.04 18.46 -2.55
N SER A 161 9.73 18.47 -1.40
CA SER A 161 11.16 18.79 -1.25
C SER A 161 11.57 18.74 0.22
N THR A 162 12.76 18.22 0.54
CA THR A 162 13.46 18.48 1.81
C THR A 162 13.92 19.93 1.85
N ARG A 163 13.29 20.77 2.68
CA ARG A 163 13.97 21.93 3.24
C ARG A 163 14.74 21.53 4.48
#